data_AF-A0A7S0R0A5-F1
#
_entry.id   AF-A0A7S0R0A5-F1
#
_cell.length_a   1.000
_cell.length_b   1.000
_cell.length_c   1.000
_cell.angle_alpha   90.00
_cell.angle_beta   90.00
_cell.angle_gamma   90.00
#
_symmetry.space_group_name_H-M   'P 1'
#
loop_
_entity.id
_entity.type
_entity.pdbx_description
1 polymer ?
#
loop_
_entity_poly.entity_id
_entity_poly.type
_entity_poly.pdbx_seq_one_letter_code
_entity_poly.pdbx_strand_id
1 'polypeptide(L)'
;FTPRHITMSLLALANLGIEPSTGFSSAVQRQAVSVVKLFKVQEVASFLWSLAMFGIEPNAELVRTFSKVVASTMQALRPQQISNVVWAFATLKMNPSLELSEAILLQALETAEKFCAEDAAKFMWSLNTLELKPSEQLAEAMSKIIGTHVMVSVPWKIK
;
A
#
# COMPACT_ATOMS: atom_id res chain seq x y z
N PHE A 1 14.69 2.54 18.80
CA PHE A 1 14.70 1.97 17.43
C PHE A 1 13.79 2.84 16.57
N THR A 2 14.27 3.43 15.47
CA THR A 2 13.47 4.35 14.64
C THR A 2 12.55 3.57 13.70
N PRO A 3 11.42 4.15 13.22
CA PRO A 3 10.57 3.55 12.18
C PRO A 3 11.37 3.03 10.99
N ARG A 4 12.31 3.84 10.51
CA ARG A 4 13.22 3.49 9.42
C ARG A 4 14.04 2.23 9.72
N HIS A 5 14.61 2.10 10.91
CA HIS A 5 15.39 0.90 11.26
C HIS A 5 14.51 -0.35 11.34
N ILE A 6 13.24 -0.24 11.78
CA ILE A 6 12.29 -1.36 11.78
C ILE A 6 12.02 -1.84 10.35
N THR A 7 11.64 -0.90 9.48
CA THR A 7 11.35 -1.19 8.07
C THR A 7 12.59 -1.72 7.35
N MET A 8 13.77 -1.14 7.58
CA MET A 8 15.02 -1.61 6.97
C MET A 8 15.38 -3.03 7.41
N SER A 9 15.18 -3.38 8.68
CA SER A 9 15.43 -4.75 9.15
C SER A 9 14.50 -5.75 8.47
N LEU A 10 13.20 -5.43 8.32
CA LEU A 10 12.27 -6.28 7.58
C LEU A 10 12.67 -6.38 6.10
N LEU A 11 12.89 -5.25 5.42
CA LEU A 11 13.29 -5.24 4.02
C LEU A 11 14.61 -6.00 3.76
N ALA A 12 15.59 -5.89 4.66
CA ALA A 12 16.84 -6.62 4.55
C ALA A 12 16.62 -8.14 4.65
N LEU A 13 15.82 -8.59 5.62
CA LEU A 13 15.45 -10.01 5.72
C LEU A 13 14.72 -10.49 4.45
N ALA A 14 13.94 -9.61 3.80
CA ALA A 14 13.13 -9.97 2.63
C ALA A 14 14.05 -10.22 1.44
N ASN A 15 15.00 -9.30 1.24
CA ASN A 15 16.00 -9.41 0.19
C ASN A 15 16.96 -10.59 0.41
N LEU A 16 17.12 -11.05 1.65
CA LEU A 16 17.96 -12.20 2.00
C LEU A 16 17.20 -13.54 1.96
N GLY A 17 15.87 -13.53 1.75
CA GLY A 17 15.04 -14.75 1.77
C GLY A 17 14.98 -15.43 3.15
N ILE A 18 15.21 -14.67 4.23
CA ILE A 18 15.20 -15.20 5.60
C ILE A 18 13.84 -14.92 6.22
N GLU A 19 13.09 -15.97 6.52
CA GLU A 19 11.83 -15.85 7.25
C GLU A 19 12.05 -15.36 8.69
N PRO A 20 11.38 -14.29 9.13
CA PRO A 20 11.54 -13.81 10.50
C PRO A 20 10.86 -14.75 11.50
N SER A 21 11.54 -15.04 12.61
CA SER A 21 10.95 -15.82 13.71
C SER A 21 9.67 -15.17 14.26
N THR A 22 8.75 -15.97 14.78
CA THR A 22 7.50 -15.48 15.40
C THR A 22 7.74 -14.48 16.53
N GLY A 23 8.80 -14.69 17.32
CA GLY A 23 9.23 -13.77 18.38
C GLY A 23 9.70 -12.41 17.83
N PHE A 24 10.48 -12.43 16.75
CA PHE A 24 10.93 -11.22 16.06
C PHE A 24 9.75 -10.46 15.44
N SER A 25 8.88 -11.15 14.69
CA SER A 25 7.69 -10.57 14.08
C SER A 25 6.80 -9.88 15.13
N SER A 26 6.55 -10.56 16.26
CA SER A 26 5.77 -9.99 17.36
C SER A 26 6.44 -8.75 17.98
N ALA A 27 7.77 -8.79 18.17
CA ALA A 27 8.52 -7.67 18.74
C ALA A 27 8.52 -6.45 17.80
N VAL A 28 8.70 -6.68 16.50
CA VAL A 28 8.67 -5.63 15.48
C VAL A 28 7.31 -4.95 15.42
N GLN A 29 6.22 -5.72 15.42
CA GLN A 29 4.87 -5.14 15.41
C GLN A 29 4.60 -4.30 16.67
N ARG A 30 4.94 -4.80 17.88
CA ARG A 30 4.80 -4.03 19.13
C ARG A 30 5.61 -2.75 19.11
N GLN A 31 6.85 -2.82 18.63
CA GLN A 31 7.72 -1.66 18.53
C GLN A 31 7.18 -0.65 17.51
N ALA A 32 6.63 -1.12 16.38
CA ALA A 32 6.03 -0.25 15.37
C ALA A 32 4.81 0.51 15.91
N VAL A 33 3.96 -0.15 16.72
CA VAL A 33 2.85 0.49 17.42
C VAL A 33 3.34 1.56 18.39
N SER A 34 4.36 1.27 19.21
CA SER A 34 4.85 2.21 20.23
C SER A 34 5.47 3.48 19.64
N VAL A 35 6.01 3.39 18.41
CA VAL A 35 6.62 4.53 17.71
C VAL A 35 5.79 5.03 16.52
N VAL A 36 4.53 4.62 16.39
CA VAL A 36 3.69 4.91 15.22
C VAL A 36 3.62 6.41 14.89
N LYS A 37 3.60 7.28 15.91
CA LYS A 37 3.54 8.74 15.75
C LYS A 37 4.80 9.33 15.10
N LEU A 38 5.90 8.58 15.09
CA LEU A 38 7.17 8.98 14.47
C LEU A 38 7.26 8.52 13.01
N PHE A 39 6.36 7.65 12.55
CA PHE A 39 6.36 7.21 11.17
C PHE A 39 5.99 8.36 10.25
N LYS A 40 6.84 8.59 9.26
CA LYS A 40 6.45 9.34 8.07
C LYS A 40 5.51 8.48 7.24
N VAL A 41 4.62 9.13 6.47
CA VAL A 41 3.61 8.40 5.70
C VAL A 41 4.21 7.38 4.72
N GLN A 42 5.38 7.68 4.17
CA GLN A 42 6.12 6.75 3.29
C GLN A 42 6.66 5.53 4.05
N GLU A 43 7.04 5.71 5.31
CA GLU A 43 7.53 4.64 6.19
C GLU A 43 6.38 3.72 6.60
N VAL A 44 5.16 4.27 6.77
CA VAL A 44 3.94 3.49 7.02
C VAL A 44 3.66 2.53 5.86
N ALA A 45 3.64 3.08 4.64
CA ALA A 45 3.45 2.30 3.42
C ALA A 45 4.51 1.21 3.26
N SER A 46 5.79 1.58 3.45
CA SER A 46 6.92 0.65 3.32
C SER A 46 6.89 -0.46 4.38
N PHE A 47 6.47 -0.13 5.61
CA PHE A 47 6.34 -1.08 6.69
C PHE A 47 5.21 -2.08 6.42
N LEU A 48 4.01 -1.61 6.07
CA LEU A 48 2.89 -2.50 5.72
C LEU A 48 3.23 -3.38 4.51
N TRP A 49 3.88 -2.80 3.48
CA TRP A 49 4.37 -3.57 2.35
C TRP A 49 5.35 -4.67 2.77
N SER A 50 6.29 -4.37 3.68
CA SER A 50 7.23 -5.38 4.16
C SER A 50 6.53 -6.51 4.92
N LEU A 51 5.52 -6.21 5.76
CA LEU A 51 4.74 -7.26 6.42
C LEU A 51 4.04 -8.16 5.38
N ALA A 52 3.44 -7.54 4.35
CA ALA A 52 2.74 -8.23 3.27
C ALA A 52 3.66 -9.18 2.51
N MET A 53 4.86 -8.73 2.16
CA MET A 53 5.86 -9.53 1.45
C MET A 53 6.28 -10.80 2.18
N PHE A 54 6.26 -10.79 3.52
CA PHE A 54 6.61 -11.96 4.33
C PHE A 54 5.41 -12.77 4.81
N GLY A 55 4.18 -12.37 4.45
CA GLY A 55 2.99 -12.98 5.03
C GLY A 55 2.93 -12.86 6.56
N ILE A 56 3.57 -11.83 7.14
CA ILE A 56 3.49 -11.60 8.59
C ILE A 56 2.11 -11.03 8.89
N GLU A 57 1.27 -11.85 9.50
CA GLU A 57 -0.07 -11.44 9.89
C GLU A 57 0.00 -10.29 10.93
N PRO A 58 -0.60 -9.13 10.61
CA PRO A 58 -0.66 -7.99 11.52
C PRO A 58 -1.59 -8.32 12.69
N ASN A 59 -1.13 -8.05 13.91
CA ASN A 59 -2.00 -8.14 15.07
C ASN A 59 -3.05 -7.01 15.06
N ALA A 60 -4.16 -7.22 15.75
CA ALA A 60 -5.31 -6.30 15.75
C ALA A 60 -4.93 -4.88 16.24
N GLU A 61 -3.98 -4.77 17.16
CA GLU A 61 -3.52 -3.47 17.66
C GLU A 61 -2.77 -2.69 16.57
N LEU A 62 -1.92 -3.38 15.80
CA LEU A 62 -1.20 -2.80 14.69
C LEU A 62 -2.15 -2.35 13.60
N VAL A 63 -3.09 -3.20 13.17
CA VAL A 63 -4.12 -2.87 12.19
C VAL A 63 -4.87 -1.61 12.61
N ARG A 64 -5.45 -1.60 13.82
CA ARG A 64 -6.23 -0.46 14.32
C ARG A 64 -5.41 0.83 14.37
N THR A 65 -4.16 0.75 14.80
CA THR A 65 -3.31 1.92 15.00
C THR A 65 -2.80 2.48 13.66
N PHE A 66 -2.34 1.61 12.76
CA PHE A 66 -1.86 2.01 11.44
C PHE A 66 -3.00 2.50 10.55
N SER A 67 -4.18 1.86 10.55
CA SER A 67 -5.33 2.35 9.78
C SER A 67 -5.72 3.78 10.14
N LYS A 68 -5.68 4.14 11.43
CA LYS A 68 -5.94 5.53 11.88
C LYS A 68 -4.89 6.52 11.36
N VAL A 69 -3.62 6.15 11.45
CA VAL A 69 -2.53 7.02 10.98
C VAL A 69 -2.60 7.21 9.47
N VAL A 70 -2.81 6.13 8.71
CA VAL A 70 -3.02 6.19 7.27
C VAL A 70 -4.20 7.10 6.93
N ALA A 71 -5.36 6.93 7.59
CA ALA A 71 -6.53 7.76 7.34
C ALA A 71 -6.24 9.25 7.56
N SER A 72 -5.54 9.61 8.66
CA SER A 72 -5.18 11.00 8.96
C SER A 72 -4.12 11.61 8.03
N THR A 73 -3.44 10.79 7.22
CA THR A 73 -2.31 11.22 6.38
C THR A 73 -2.51 10.93 4.90
N MET A 74 -3.63 10.31 4.52
CA MET A 74 -3.94 9.88 3.15
C MET A 74 -3.84 11.04 2.16
N GLN A 75 -4.36 12.21 2.52
CA GLN A 75 -4.34 13.41 1.67
C GLN A 75 -2.92 13.90 1.32
N ALA A 76 -1.91 13.54 2.11
CA ALA A 76 -0.52 13.89 1.86
C ALA A 76 0.23 12.84 1.02
N LEU A 77 -0.41 11.72 0.68
CA LEU A 77 0.22 10.64 -0.07
C LEU A 77 0.29 10.91 -1.57
N ARG A 78 1.42 10.51 -2.15
CA ARG A 78 1.63 10.46 -3.60
C ARG A 78 1.07 9.15 -4.17
N PRO A 79 0.69 9.09 -5.45
CA PRO A 79 0.16 7.92 -6.14
C PRO A 79 0.81 6.56 -5.79
N GLN A 80 2.13 6.46 -5.94
CA GLN A 80 2.88 5.25 -5.60
C GLN A 80 2.65 4.79 -4.15
N GLN A 81 2.56 5.74 -3.23
CA GLN A 81 2.39 5.45 -1.81
C GLN A 81 0.95 5.04 -1.51
N ILE A 82 -0.03 5.66 -2.17
CA ILE A 82 -1.43 5.23 -2.11
C ILE A 82 -1.52 3.78 -2.60
N SER A 83 -0.99 3.49 -3.78
CA SER A 83 -0.98 2.15 -4.36
C SER A 83 -0.34 1.11 -3.43
N ASN A 84 0.82 1.42 -2.85
CA ASN A 84 1.49 0.52 -1.91
C ASN A 84 0.69 0.29 -0.60
N VAL A 85 0.02 1.33 -0.08
CA VAL A 85 -0.84 1.19 1.10
C VAL A 85 -2.02 0.28 0.79
N VAL A 86 -2.77 0.55 -0.28
CA VAL A 86 -3.96 -0.24 -0.64
C VAL A 86 -3.58 -1.68 -0.97
N TRP A 87 -2.45 -1.89 -1.65
CA TRP A 87 -1.91 -3.22 -1.91
C TRP A 87 -1.52 -3.97 -0.65
N ALA A 88 -0.88 -3.30 0.31
CA ALA A 88 -0.55 -3.94 1.57
C ALA A 88 -1.82 -4.32 2.36
N PHE A 89 -2.84 -3.45 2.37
CA PHE A 89 -4.13 -3.78 2.99
C PHE A 89 -4.79 -5.00 2.34
N ALA A 90 -4.83 -5.04 1.00
CA ALA A 90 -5.36 -6.18 0.25
C ALA A 90 -4.61 -7.48 0.54
N THR A 91 -3.29 -7.44 0.50
CA THR A 91 -2.41 -8.62 0.68
C THR A 91 -2.46 -9.15 2.11
N LEU A 92 -2.50 -8.25 3.09
CA LEU A 92 -2.60 -8.59 4.52
C LEU A 92 -4.03 -8.89 4.97
N LYS A 93 -5.02 -8.88 4.04
CA LYS A 93 -6.45 -9.08 4.33
C LYS A 93 -6.95 -8.12 5.43
N MET A 94 -6.42 -6.90 5.45
CA MET A 94 -6.83 -5.85 6.36
C MET A 94 -7.98 -5.08 5.71
N ASN A 95 -9.15 -5.14 6.32
CA ASN A 95 -10.29 -4.35 5.86
C ASN A 95 -10.12 -2.89 6.31
N PRO A 96 -10.01 -1.92 5.37
CA PRO A 96 -10.02 -0.52 5.73
C PRO A 96 -11.38 -0.12 6.33
N SER A 97 -11.39 0.86 7.23
CA SER A 97 -12.66 1.45 7.68
C SER A 97 -13.33 2.21 6.54
N LEU A 98 -14.60 2.58 6.71
CA LEU A 98 -15.32 3.38 5.73
C LEU A 98 -14.60 4.71 5.46
N GLU A 99 -14.17 5.39 6.53
CA GLU A 99 -13.48 6.68 6.43
C GLU A 99 -12.15 6.56 5.69
N LEU A 100 -11.39 5.48 5.93
CA LEU A 100 -10.14 5.24 5.21
C LEU A 100 -10.40 4.91 3.74
N SER A 101 -11.44 4.12 3.45
CA SER A 101 -11.82 3.75 2.08
C SER A 101 -12.20 4.98 1.26
N GLU A 102 -13.03 5.86 1.82
CA GLU A 102 -13.40 7.13 1.18
C GLU A 102 -12.18 8.02 0.95
N ALA A 103 -11.29 8.14 1.94
CA ALA A 103 -10.07 8.92 1.82
C ALA A 103 -9.13 8.36 0.73
N ILE A 104 -9.01 7.03 0.61
CA ILE A 104 -8.23 6.36 -0.45
C ILE A 104 -8.78 6.73 -1.82
N LEU A 105 -10.09 6.57 -2.03
CA LEU A 105 -10.72 6.79 -3.33
C LEU A 105 -10.67 8.26 -3.75
N LEU A 106 -10.93 9.17 -2.80
CA LEU A 106 -10.86 10.62 -3.05
C LEU A 106 -9.44 11.04 -3.44
N GLN A 107 -8.43 10.65 -2.64
CA GLN A 107 -7.05 11.02 -2.92
C GLN A 107 -6.56 10.42 -4.24
N ALA A 108 -6.93 9.17 -4.54
CA ALA A 108 -6.57 8.53 -5.80
C ALA A 108 -7.17 9.27 -7.00
N LEU A 109 -8.40 9.78 -6.89
CA LEU A 109 -9.02 10.60 -7.92
C LEU A 109 -8.31 11.95 -8.10
N GLU A 110 -8.05 12.67 -6.99
CA GLU A 110 -7.36 13.97 -7.03
C GLU A 110 -5.93 13.87 -7.60
N THR A 111 -5.30 12.71 -7.48
CA THR A 111 -3.92 12.47 -7.93
C THR A 111 -3.82 11.54 -9.13
N ALA A 112 -4.94 11.20 -9.78
CA ALA A 112 -5.02 10.18 -10.82
C ALA A 112 -3.99 10.39 -11.94
N GLU A 113 -3.84 11.62 -12.44
CA GLU A 113 -2.91 11.96 -13.54
C GLU A 113 -1.43 11.71 -13.21
N LYS A 114 -1.08 11.55 -11.93
CA LYS A 114 0.29 11.33 -11.45
C LYS A 114 0.61 9.85 -11.24
N PHE A 115 -0.33 8.94 -11.43
CA PHE A 115 -0.07 7.50 -11.40
C PHE A 115 0.75 7.07 -12.62
N CYS A 116 1.72 6.17 -12.41
CA CYS A 116 2.27 5.38 -13.51
C CYS A 116 1.42 4.11 -13.71
N ALA A 117 1.59 3.40 -14.83
CA ALA A 117 0.79 2.21 -15.10
C ALA A 117 0.98 1.09 -14.08
N GLU A 118 2.19 0.90 -13.56
CA GLU A 118 2.44 -0.13 -12.54
C GLU A 118 1.64 0.17 -11.27
N ASP A 119 1.70 1.42 -10.79
CA ASP A 119 0.98 1.85 -9.59
C ASP A 119 -0.54 1.81 -9.81
N ALA A 120 -1.02 2.17 -11.00
CA ALA A 120 -2.44 2.11 -11.36
C ALA A 120 -2.95 0.66 -11.42
N ALA A 121 -2.20 -0.25 -12.04
CA ALA A 121 -2.56 -1.66 -12.12
C ALA A 121 -2.60 -2.31 -10.72
N LYS A 122 -1.58 -2.03 -9.90
CA LYS A 122 -1.50 -2.49 -8.52
C LYS A 122 -2.68 -1.97 -7.70
N PHE A 123 -2.99 -0.68 -7.82
CA PHE A 123 -4.13 -0.05 -7.14
C PHE A 123 -5.47 -0.68 -7.55
N MET A 124 -5.72 -0.85 -8.85
CA MET A 124 -6.97 -1.44 -9.36
C MET A 124 -7.17 -2.89 -8.89
N TRP A 125 -6.11 -3.71 -8.92
CA TRP A 125 -6.16 -5.06 -8.37
C TRP A 125 -6.53 -5.04 -6.88
N SER A 126 -5.89 -4.16 -6.11
CA SER A 126 -6.14 -4.05 -4.68
C SER A 126 -7.55 -3.56 -4.34
N LEU A 127 -8.12 -2.64 -5.13
CA LEU A 127 -9.52 -2.23 -4.97
C LEU A 127 -10.47 -3.41 -5.14
N ASN A 128 -10.25 -4.24 -6.17
CA ASN A 128 -11.06 -5.42 -6.40
C ASN A 128 -10.94 -6.43 -5.24
N THR A 129 -9.73 -6.69 -4.75
CA THR A 129 -9.50 -7.62 -3.62
C THR A 129 -10.12 -7.13 -2.32
N LEU A 130 -10.16 -5.82 -2.08
CA LEU A 130 -10.78 -5.21 -0.92
C LEU A 130 -12.28 -4.92 -1.12
N GLU A 131 -12.85 -5.29 -2.27
CA GLU A 131 -14.24 -5.00 -2.67
C GLU A 131 -14.59 -3.50 -2.60
N LEU A 132 -13.59 -2.63 -2.77
CA LEU A 132 -13.77 -1.18 -2.81
C LEU A 132 -14.20 -0.75 -4.21
N LYS A 133 -15.33 -0.04 -4.28
CA LYS A 133 -15.88 0.43 -5.55
C LYS A 133 -15.37 1.84 -5.88
N PRO A 134 -14.51 2.02 -6.89
CA PRO A 134 -14.14 3.35 -7.35
C PRO A 134 -15.32 4.03 -8.06
N SER A 135 -15.27 5.36 -8.17
CA SER A 135 -16.17 6.08 -9.06
C SER A 135 -15.84 5.75 -10.53
N GLU A 136 -16.80 5.96 -11.42
CA GLU A 136 -16.60 5.76 -12.86
C GLU A 136 -15.42 6.60 -13.40
N GLN A 137 -15.29 7.85 -12.94
CA GLN A 137 -14.19 8.72 -13.35
C GLN A 137 -12.82 8.17 -12.92
N LEU A 138 -12.72 7.66 -11.69
CA LEU A 138 -11.48 7.07 -11.20
C LEU A 138 -11.14 5.79 -11.96
N ALA A 139 -12.13 4.93 -12.20
CA ALA A 139 -11.95 3.69 -12.95
C ALA A 139 -11.50 3.96 -14.40
N GLU A 140 -12.11 4.94 -15.08
CA GLU A 140 -11.72 5.34 -16.43
C GLU A 140 -10.31 5.92 -16.46
N ALA A 141 -9.96 6.81 -15.53
CA ALA A 141 -8.63 7.40 -15.43
C ALA A 141 -7.55 6.32 -15.24
N MET A 142 -7.74 5.39 -14.30
CA MET A 142 -6.81 4.28 -14.07
C MET A 142 -6.70 3.37 -15.29
N SER A 143 -7.83 3.02 -15.91
CA SER A 143 -7.86 2.17 -17.11
C SER A 143 -7.10 2.80 -18.28
N LYS A 144 -7.25 4.11 -18.47
CA LYS A 144 -6.50 4.87 -19.49
C LYS A 144 -5.00 4.84 -19.22
N ILE A 145 -4.57 5.05 -17.98
CA ILE A 145 -3.15 5.04 -17.58
C ILE A 145 -2.52 3.65 -17.78
N ILE A 146 -3.27 2.58 -17.50
CA ILE A 146 -2.81 1.21 -17.76
C ILE A 146 -2.75 0.94 -19.27
N GLY A 147 -3.79 1.34 -20.00
CA GLY A 147 -3.93 1.09 -21.44
C GLY A 147 -2.86 1.77 -22.31
N THR A 148 -2.37 2.95 -21.93
CA THR A 148 -1.25 3.61 -22.64
C THR A 148 0.01 2.75 -22.60
N HIS A 149 0.27 2.04 -21.51
CA HIS A 149 1.40 1.11 -21.45
C HIS A 149 1.16 -0.18 -22.22
N VAL A 150 -0.07 -0.73 -22.24
CA VAL A 150 -0.39 -1.91 -23.05
C VAL A 150 -0.26 -1.63 -24.55
N MET A 151 -0.63 -0.42 -25.02
CA MET A 151 -0.48 -0.03 -26.42
C MET A 151 0.96 0.32 -26.83
N VAL A 152 1.79 0.83 -25.90
CA VAL A 152 3.21 1.14 -26.18
C VAL A 152 4.10 -0.12 -26.10
N SER A 153 3.66 -1.16 -25.39
CA SER A 153 4.41 -2.42 -25.21
C SER A 153 4.25 -3.43 -26.36
N VAL A 154 3.49 -3.09 -27.41
CA VAL A 154 3.35 -3.94 -28.61
C VAL A 154 4.03 -3.29 -29.81
N PRO A 155 5.37 -3.39 -29.96
CA PRO A 155 6.06 -2.95 -31.15
C PRO A 155 5.97 -4.05 -32.23
N TRP A 156 4.82 -4.18 -32.90
CA TRP A 156 4.84 -4.67 -34.27
C TRP A 156 3.76 -4.04 -35.13
N LYS A 157 4.26 -3.47 -36.23
CA LYS A 157 3.54 -3.05 -37.42
C LYS A 157 2.58 -4.13 -37.86
N ILE A 158 1.36 -3.73 -38.20
CA ILE A 158 0.62 -4.43 -39.25
C ILE A 158 0.52 -3.46 -40.42
N LYS A 159 1.09 -3.93 -41.53
CA LYS A 159 1.05 -3.31 -42.86
C LYS A 159 -0.37 -3.16 -43.37
#